data_AF-A0A2B7GRL4-F1
#
_entry.id   AF-A0A2B7GRL4-F1
#
_cell.length_a   1.000
_cell.length_b   1.000
_cell.length_c   1.000
_cell.angle_alpha   90.00
_cell.angle_beta   90.00
_cell.angle_gamma   90.00
#
_symmetry.space_group_name_H-M   'P 1'
#
loop_
_entity.id
_entity.type
_entity.pdbx_description
1 polymer ?
#
loop_
_entity_poly.entity_id
_entity_poly.type
_entity_poly.pdbx_seq_one_letter_code
_entity_poly.pdbx_strand_id
1 'polypeptide(L)'
;MSSRTPEECVDLAHDEEAAEEKRVGAIRELRTANECDELEALVRTERIGERYRRQALEELATPQCDSTLRELVHDDPLEGPLHQEAEELLATVEDG
;
A
#
# COMPACT_ATOMS: atom_id res chain seq x y z
N MET A 1 16.94 6.70 7.99
CA MET A 1 17.19 5.28 7.75
C MET A 1 16.59 4.54 8.93
N SER A 2 15.38 4.04 8.78
CA SER A 2 14.80 3.11 9.74
C SER A 2 15.48 1.76 9.56
N SER A 3 15.64 1.02 10.65
CA SER A 3 16.31 -0.29 10.69
C SER A 3 15.34 -1.47 10.58
N ARG A 4 14.05 -1.19 10.31
CA ARG A 4 13.00 -2.19 10.26
C ARG A 4 13.10 -3.02 8.98
N THR A 5 12.89 -4.31 9.15
CA THR A 5 12.65 -5.27 8.06
C THR A 5 11.23 -5.08 7.48
N PRO A 6 10.97 -5.57 6.26
CA PRO A 6 9.62 -5.56 5.69
C PRO A 6 8.57 -6.20 6.61
N GLU A 7 8.90 -7.34 7.22
CA GLU A 7 8.03 -8.05 8.18
C GLU A 7 7.68 -7.17 9.39
N GLU A 8 8.68 -6.52 10.00
CA GLU A 8 8.45 -5.58 11.11
C GLU A 8 7.62 -4.35 10.70
N CYS A 9 7.70 -3.92 9.44
CA CYS A 9 6.86 -2.85 8.91
C CYS A 9 5.41 -3.29 8.75
N VAL A 10 5.17 -4.49 8.22
CA VAL A 10 3.82 -5.08 8.11
C VAL A 10 3.21 -5.25 9.50
N ASP A 11 3.94 -5.86 10.44
CA ASP A 11 3.49 -6.04 11.82
C ASP A 11 3.10 -4.70 12.45
N LEU A 12 3.92 -3.67 12.27
CA LEU A 12 3.61 -2.35 12.83
C LEU A 12 2.45 -1.66 12.12
N ALA A 13 2.24 -1.88 10.83
CA ALA A 13 1.06 -1.38 10.12
C ALA A 13 -0.23 -2.02 10.68
N HIS A 14 -0.16 -3.27 11.14
CA HIS A 14 -1.25 -4.00 11.77
C HIS A 14 -1.49 -3.64 13.25
N ASP A 15 -0.48 -3.15 13.96
CA ASP A 15 -0.58 -2.84 15.38
C ASP A 15 -1.58 -1.70 15.66
N GLU A 16 -2.74 -2.05 16.23
CA GLU A 16 -3.78 -1.09 16.61
C GLU A 16 -3.40 -0.21 17.80
N GLU A 17 -2.46 -0.66 18.64
CA GLU A 17 -1.95 0.10 19.79
C GLU A 17 -0.82 1.05 19.38
N ALA A 18 -0.21 0.85 18.21
CA ALA A 18 0.82 1.72 17.69
C ALA A 18 0.28 3.10 17.32
N ALA A 19 1.08 4.13 17.63
CA ALA A 19 0.82 5.49 17.22
C ALA A 19 0.70 5.59 15.69
N GLU A 20 -0.22 6.42 15.22
CA GLU A 20 -0.50 6.59 13.79
C GLU A 20 0.74 6.90 12.95
N GLU A 21 1.60 7.79 13.42
CA GLU A 21 2.85 8.15 12.74
C GLU A 21 3.77 6.95 12.52
N LYS A 22 3.79 6.00 13.46
CA LYS A 22 4.59 4.77 13.34
C LYS A 22 4.03 3.85 12.27
N ARG A 23 2.72 3.69 12.23
CA ARG A 23 2.00 2.86 11.26
C ARG A 23 2.18 3.42 9.84
N VAL A 24 1.93 4.72 9.66
CA VAL A 24 2.18 5.40 8.37
C VAL A 24 3.64 5.34 7.97
N GLY A 25 4.56 5.53 8.93
CA GLY A 25 5.99 5.41 8.69
C GLY A 25 6.40 4.01 8.24
N ALA A 26 5.80 2.96 8.79
CA ALA A 26 6.01 1.57 8.35
C ALA A 26 5.58 1.36 6.89
N ILE A 27 4.39 1.83 6.53
CA ILE A 27 3.86 1.72 5.15
C ILE A 27 4.80 2.42 4.15
N ARG A 28 5.27 3.62 4.47
CA ARG A 28 6.23 4.37 3.62
C ARG A 28 7.59 3.67 3.47
N GLU A 29 7.99 2.91 4.49
CA GLU A 29 9.22 2.14 4.45
C GLU A 29 9.13 0.95 3.51
N LEU A 30 7.97 0.29 3.42
CA LEU A 30 7.71 -0.76 2.42
C LEU A 30 7.88 -0.22 1.00
N ARG A 31 7.30 0.94 0.68
CA ARG A 31 7.56 1.61 -0.62
C ARG A 31 9.04 1.85 -0.84
N THR A 32 9.73 2.40 0.16
CA THR A 32 11.16 2.72 0.05
C THR A 32 12.03 1.48 -0.20
N ALA A 33 11.59 0.33 0.32
CA ALA A 33 12.22 -0.96 0.10
C ALA A 33 11.77 -1.66 -1.20
N ASN A 34 10.78 -1.11 -1.92
CA ASN A 34 10.11 -1.70 -3.09
C ASN A 34 9.38 -3.02 -2.79
N GLU A 35 8.79 -3.11 -1.60
CA GLU A 35 8.00 -4.25 -1.14
C GLU A 35 6.54 -4.09 -1.63
N CYS A 36 6.34 -4.24 -2.95
CA CYS A 36 5.05 -4.02 -3.61
C CYS A 36 4.01 -5.07 -3.18
N ASP A 37 4.42 -6.32 -3.02
CA ASP A 37 3.53 -7.43 -2.63
C ASP A 37 2.99 -7.23 -1.20
N GLU A 38 3.83 -6.72 -0.30
CA GLU A 38 3.49 -6.37 1.08
C GLU A 38 2.53 -5.19 1.12
N LEU A 39 2.76 -4.18 0.28
CA LEU A 39 1.82 -3.06 0.12
C LEU A 39 0.47 -3.54 -0.41
N GLU A 40 0.45 -4.40 -1.43
CA GLU A 40 -0.78 -5.01 -1.96
C GLU A 40 -1.54 -5.77 -0.87
N ALA A 41 -0.85 -6.59 -0.08
CA ALA A 41 -1.43 -7.32 1.04
C ALA A 41 -2.06 -6.37 2.08
N LEU A 42 -1.43 -5.22 2.35
CA LEU A 42 -2.00 -4.19 3.22
C LEU A 42 -3.21 -3.48 2.60
N VAL A 43 -3.27 -3.29 1.28
CA VAL A 43 -4.46 -2.75 0.61
C VAL A 43 -5.65 -3.71 0.74
N ARG A 44 -5.40 -5.02 0.58
CA ARG A 44 -6.44 -6.06 0.64
C ARG A 44 -6.89 -6.40 2.07
N THR A 45 -6.10 -6.08 3.09
CA THR A 45 -6.42 -6.49 4.47
C THR A 45 -7.50 -5.61 5.11
N GLU A 46 -8.63 -6.22 5.49
CA GLU A 46 -9.69 -5.53 6.24
C GLU A 46 -9.37 -5.36 7.74
N ARG A 47 -8.24 -5.93 8.20
CA ARG A 47 -7.81 -5.87 9.60
C ARG A 47 -7.17 -4.54 9.99
N ILE A 48 -6.84 -3.69 9.02
CA ILE A 48 -6.38 -2.33 9.29
C ILE A 48 -7.43 -1.34 8.83
N GLY A 49 -7.49 -0.19 9.51
CA GLY A 49 -8.44 0.86 9.15
C GLY A 49 -8.28 1.29 7.69
N GLU A 50 -9.40 1.64 7.04
CA GLU A 50 -9.47 2.03 5.62
C GLU A 50 -8.43 3.09 5.24
N ARG A 51 -8.13 4.03 6.14
CA ARG A 51 -7.07 5.05 5.94
C ARG A 51 -5.69 4.46 5.65
N TYR A 52 -5.34 3.34 6.29
CA TYR A 52 -4.04 2.69 6.12
C TYR A 52 -4.02 1.84 4.85
N ARG A 53 -5.18 1.26 4.48
CA ARG A 53 -5.35 0.57 3.19
C ARG A 53 -5.17 1.56 2.03
N ARG A 54 -5.83 2.72 2.09
CA ARG A 54 -5.64 3.83 1.14
C ARG A 54 -4.18 4.28 1.09
N GLN A 55 -3.57 4.50 2.26
CA GLN A 55 -2.16 4.90 2.30
C GLN A 55 -1.25 3.87 1.62
N ALA A 56 -1.48 2.56 1.81
CA ALA A 56 -0.71 1.53 1.13
C ALA A 56 -0.94 1.55 -0.40
N LEU A 57 -2.18 1.82 -0.83
CA LEU A 57 -2.52 1.94 -2.25
C LEU A 57 -1.84 3.14 -2.91
N GLU A 58 -1.86 4.31 -2.26
CA GLU A 58 -1.12 5.49 -2.72
C GLU A 58 0.38 5.21 -2.85
N GLU A 59 0.94 4.41 -1.95
CA GLU A 59 2.36 4.08 -1.93
C GLU A 59 2.75 3.06 -3.01
N LEU A 60 1.78 2.34 -3.61
CA LEU A 60 1.96 1.55 -4.83
C LEU A 60 2.02 2.40 -6.10
N ALA A 61 1.61 3.67 -6.07
CA ALA A 61 1.60 4.55 -7.24
C ALA A 61 3.03 5.01 -7.63
N THR A 62 3.85 4.06 -8.02
CA THR A 62 5.24 4.22 -8.42
C THR A 62 5.53 3.38 -9.66
N PRO A 63 6.49 3.76 -10.51
CA PRO A 63 6.88 2.94 -11.66
C PRO A 63 7.34 1.52 -11.29
N GLN A 64 7.87 1.33 -10.08
CA GLN A 64 8.36 0.04 -9.61
C GLN A 64 7.22 -0.94 -9.29
N CYS A 65 6.08 -0.43 -8.82
CA CYS A 65 4.92 -1.23 -8.43
C CYS A 65 3.75 -1.14 -9.43
N ASP A 66 4.00 -0.61 -10.64
CA ASP A 66 3.00 -0.44 -11.70
C ASP A 66 2.30 -1.76 -12.08
N SER A 67 3.04 -2.88 -12.15
CA SER A 67 2.43 -4.20 -12.39
C SER A 67 1.46 -4.60 -11.29
N THR A 68 1.82 -4.42 -10.02
CA THR A 68 0.97 -4.72 -8.87
C THR A 68 -0.26 -3.80 -8.86
N LEU A 69 -0.10 -2.53 -9.20
CA LEU A 69 -1.22 -1.60 -9.31
C LEU A 69 -2.18 -1.98 -10.45
N ARG A 70 -1.66 -2.44 -11.61
CA ARG A 70 -2.49 -3.00 -12.69
C ARG A 70 -3.25 -4.25 -12.26
N GLU A 71 -2.62 -5.14 -11.49
CA GLU A 71 -3.29 -6.33 -10.97
C GLU A 71 -4.48 -5.97 -10.07
N LEU A 72 -4.34 -4.95 -9.21
CA LEU A 72 -5.41 -4.42 -8.36
C LEU A 72 -6.56 -3.72 -9.11
N VAL A 73 -6.35 -3.41 -10.39
CA VAL A 73 -7.36 -2.79 -11.27
C VAL A 73 -7.97 -3.80 -12.23
N HIS A 74 -7.19 -4.73 -12.79
CA HIS A 74 -7.64 -5.55 -13.92
C HIS A 74 -7.82 -7.04 -13.59
N ASP A 75 -6.87 -7.63 -12.88
CA ASP A 75 -6.78 -9.09 -12.75
C ASP A 75 -7.47 -9.61 -11.49
N ASP A 76 -7.26 -8.93 -10.36
CA ASP A 76 -7.95 -9.20 -9.09
C ASP A 76 -8.38 -7.88 -8.45
N PRO A 77 -9.44 -7.25 -8.99
CA PRO A 77 -9.78 -5.88 -8.66
C PRO A 77 -10.19 -5.72 -7.20
N LEU A 78 -9.79 -4.59 -6.61
CA LEU A 78 -10.31 -4.16 -5.32
C LEU A 78 -11.83 -3.94 -5.39
N GLU A 79 -12.48 -3.88 -4.23
CA GLU A 79 -13.89 -3.56 -4.15
C GLU A 79 -14.13 -2.11 -3.70
N GLY A 80 -15.21 -1.51 -4.23
CA GLY A 80 -15.72 -0.24 -3.74
C GLY A 80 -14.76 0.95 -3.99
N PRO A 81 -14.66 1.89 -3.03
CA PRO A 81 -13.90 3.13 -3.23
C PRO A 81 -12.41 2.93 -3.54
N LEU A 82 -11.81 1.84 -3.02
CA LEU A 82 -10.39 1.56 -3.26
C LEU A 82 -10.10 1.18 -4.71
N HIS A 83 -11.05 0.57 -5.41
CA HIS A 83 -10.89 0.25 -6.83
C HIS A 83 -10.82 1.50 -7.69
N GLN A 84 -11.74 2.44 -7.47
CA GLN A 84 -11.75 3.72 -8.18
C GLN A 84 -10.45 4.51 -7.93
N GLU A 85 -9.98 4.50 -6.68
CA GLU A 85 -8.72 5.15 -6.31
C GLU A 85 -7.52 4.47 -6.99
N ALA A 86 -7.51 3.15 -7.13
CA ALA A 86 -6.49 2.41 -7.86
C ALA A 86 -6.48 2.76 -9.36
N GLU A 87 -7.65 2.89 -9.99
CA GLU A 87 -7.79 3.33 -11.38
C GLU A 87 -7.21 4.73 -11.61
N GLU A 88 -7.51 5.68 -10.71
CA GLU A 88 -7.01 7.07 -10.78
C GLU A 88 -5.48 7.14 -10.60
N LEU A 89 -4.94 6.35 -9.68
CA LEU A 89 -3.49 6.26 -9.44
C LEU A 89 -2.77 5.60 -10.62
N LEU A 90 -3.33 4.53 -11.19
CA LEU A 90 -2.75 3.85 -12.34
C LEU A 90 -2.62 4.80 -13.54
N ALA A 91 -3.69 5.54 -13.85
CA ALA A 91 -3.66 6.55 -14.92
C ALA A 91 -2.55 7.59 -14.69
N THR A 92 -2.34 8.01 -13.44
CA THR A 92 -1.29 8.97 -13.09
C THR A 92 0.12 8.41 -13.28
N VAL A 93 0.33 7.12 -12.98
CA VAL A 93 1.63 6.44 -13.17
C VAL A 93 1.92 6.20 -14.66
N GLU A 94 0.91 5.89 -15.46
CA GLU A 94 1.06 5.65 -16.90
C GLU A 94 1.31 6.92 -17.72
N ASP A 95 0.83 8.07 -17.24
CA ASP A 95 1.03 9.38 -17.87
C ASP A 95 2.39 10.06 -17.55
N GLY A 96 3.15 9.52 -16.59
CA GLY A 96 4.41 10.10 -16.07
C GLY A 96 5.69 9.54 -16.69
#